data_AF-A0A384ACE7-F1
#
_entry.id   AF-A0A384ACE7-F1
#
_cell.length_a   1.000
_cell.length_b   1.000
_cell.length_c   1.000
_cell.angle_alpha   90.00
_cell.angle_beta   90.00
_cell.angle_gamma   90.00
#
_symmetry.space_group_name_H-M   'P 1'
#
loop_
_entity.id
_entity.type
_entity.pdbx_description
1 polymer ?
#
loop_
_entity_poly.entity_id
_entity_poly.type
_entity_poly.pdbx_seq_one_letter_code
_entity_poly.pdbx_strand_id
1 'polypeptide(L)'
;MAVTLEEAPWLGWILVKALMRFAFMVANNLVAISSYICYVIVLQPLRLLDSKRFWYIEGIMYKWLLGMVASWGWYAGYTVMEWGEDIEAVSKDEAVMLVNHQATGDVCTLMMCLQDKGLVSHPEGRGRPQRGEVSRESI
;
A
#
# COMPACT_ATOMS: atom_id res chain seq x y z
N MET A 1 -14.61 7.06 37.99
CA MET A 1 -14.17 8.32 37.35
C MET A 1 -15.41 8.95 36.77
N ALA A 2 -15.99 9.94 37.44
CA ALA A 2 -17.23 10.58 36.99
C ALA A 2 -16.86 11.59 35.90
N VAL A 3 -17.27 11.31 34.66
CA VAL A 3 -17.12 12.23 33.53
C VAL A 3 -17.82 13.52 33.91
N THR A 4 -17.07 14.62 33.99
CA THR A 4 -17.67 15.91 34.32
C THR A 4 -18.53 16.38 33.14
N LEU A 5 -19.64 17.07 33.41
CA LEU A 5 -20.59 17.55 32.40
C LEU A 5 -19.92 18.44 31.32
N GLU A 6 -18.75 19.02 31.62
CA GLU A 6 -17.94 19.81 30.68
C GLU A 6 -17.06 18.97 29.75
N GLU A 7 -16.70 17.73 30.11
CA GLU A 7 -15.92 16.80 29.27
C GLU A 7 -16.79 16.03 28.27
N ALA A 8 -18.10 15.96 28.51
CA ALA A 8 -19.08 15.27 27.67
C ALA A 8 -19.10 15.74 26.19
N PRO A 9 -19.13 17.04 25.86
CA PRO A 9 -19.12 17.50 24.47
C PRO A 9 -17.79 17.19 23.75
N TRP A 10 -16.66 17.29 24.45
CA TRP A 10 -15.34 16.95 23.89
C TRP A 10 -15.21 15.45 23.63
N LEU A 11 -15.67 14.62 24.57
CA LEU A 11 -15.69 13.16 24.42
C LEU A 11 -16.62 12.73 23.27
N GLY A 12 -17.79 13.36 23.16
CA GLY A 12 -18.72 13.15 22.05
C GLY A 12 -18.10 13.51 20.70
N TRP A 13 -17.38 14.63 20.62
CA TRP A 13 -16.66 15.03 19.40
C TRP A 13 -15.58 14.02 19.01
N ILE A 14 -14.79 13.52 19.96
CA ILE A 14 -13.79 12.48 19.72
C ILE A 14 -14.46 11.21 19.19
N LEU A 15 -15.57 10.80 19.79
CA LEU A 15 -16.29 9.59 19.40
C LEU A 15 -16.85 9.72 17.97
N VAL A 16 -17.48 10.85 17.64
CA VAL A 16 -17.97 11.12 16.28
C VAL A 16 -16.81 11.11 15.27
N LYS A 17 -15.70 11.77 15.59
CA LYS A 17 -14.50 11.79 14.73
C LYS A 17 -13.91 10.40 14.54
N ALA A 18 -13.88 9.58 15.59
CA ALA A 18 -13.40 8.20 15.54
C ALA A 18 -14.31 7.32 14.66
N LEU A 19 -15.64 7.41 14.85
CA LEU A 19 -16.62 6.68 14.04
C LEU A 19 -16.54 7.07 12.56
N MET A 20 -16.39 8.36 12.26
CA MET A 20 -16.25 8.84 10.89
C MET A 20 -14.97 8.30 10.23
N ARG A 21 -13.84 8.31 10.95
CA ARG A 21 -12.58 7.73 10.47
C ARG A 21 -12.70 6.23 10.24
N PHE A 22 -13.36 5.52 11.16
CA PHE A 22 -13.61 4.09 11.04
C PHE A 22 -14.50 3.76 9.84
N ALA A 23 -15.60 4.50 9.65
CA ALA A 23 -16.50 4.32 8.52
C ALA A 23 -15.78 4.55 7.18
N PHE A 24 -14.95 5.60 7.09
CA PHE A 24 -14.12 5.85 5.92
C PHE A 24 -13.14 4.72 5.65
N MET A 25 -12.46 4.21 6.69
CA MET A 25 -11.54 3.07 6.58
C MET A 25 -12.25 1.82 6.02
N VAL A 26 -13.44 1.51 6.53
CA VAL A 26 -14.23 0.34 6.08
C VAL A 26 -14.65 0.53 4.62
N ALA A 27 -15.22 1.67 4.26
CA ALA A 27 -15.65 1.95 2.90
C ALA A 27 -14.48 1.85 1.89
N ASN A 28 -13.34 2.42 2.25
CA ASN A 28 -12.13 2.39 1.42
C ASN A 28 -11.66 0.94 1.18
N ASN A 29 -11.57 0.11 2.23
CA ASN A 29 -11.18 -1.30 2.07
C ASN A 29 -12.18 -2.12 1.25
N LEU A 30 -13.50 -1.88 1.41
CA LEU A 30 -14.51 -2.53 0.60
C LEU A 30 -14.32 -2.17 -0.88
N VAL A 31 -14.15 -0.89 -1.20
CA VAL A 31 -13.92 -0.42 -2.57
C VAL A 31 -12.60 -0.96 -3.12
N ALA A 32 -11.52 -0.92 -2.35
CA ALA A 32 -10.20 -1.37 -2.79
C ALA A 32 -10.17 -2.87 -3.10
N ILE A 33 -10.67 -3.71 -2.19
CA ILE A 33 -10.67 -5.17 -2.40
C ILE A 33 -11.61 -5.55 -3.55
N SER A 34 -12.82 -4.98 -3.58
CA SER A 34 -13.79 -5.28 -4.64
C SER A 34 -13.30 -4.83 -6.02
N SER A 35 -12.72 -3.63 -6.13
CA SER A 35 -12.18 -3.13 -7.40
C SER A 35 -11.00 -3.97 -7.87
N TYR A 36 -10.09 -4.38 -6.96
CA TYR A 36 -8.98 -5.29 -7.28
C TYR A 36 -9.47 -6.58 -7.92
N ILE A 37 -10.39 -7.27 -7.25
CA ILE A 37 -10.94 -8.54 -7.75
C ILE A 37 -11.62 -8.32 -9.11
N CYS A 38 -12.41 -7.25 -9.24
CA CYS A 38 -13.15 -6.96 -10.47
C CYS A 38 -12.21 -6.76 -11.67
N TYR A 39 -11.21 -5.87 -11.56
CA TYR A 39 -10.35 -5.59 -12.71
C TYR A 39 -9.44 -6.78 -13.03
N VAL A 40 -9.00 -7.56 -12.05
CA VAL A 40 -8.17 -8.76 -12.31
C VAL A 40 -8.96 -9.80 -13.10
N ILE A 41 -10.23 -10.01 -12.78
CA ILE A 41 -11.12 -10.91 -13.53
C ILE A 41 -11.31 -10.39 -14.96
N VAL A 42 -11.61 -9.10 -15.12
CA VAL A 42 -11.81 -8.47 -16.43
C VAL A 42 -10.55 -8.53 -17.30
N LEU A 43 -9.37 -8.33 -16.70
CA LEU A 43 -8.08 -8.35 -17.40
C LEU A 43 -7.47 -9.75 -17.54
N GLN A 44 -8.12 -10.80 -17.03
CA GLN A 44 -7.62 -12.17 -17.12
C GLN A 44 -7.39 -12.66 -18.57
N PRO A 45 -8.26 -12.36 -19.55
CA PRO A 45 -7.99 -12.70 -20.95
C PRO A 45 -6.75 -11.99 -21.51
N LEU A 46 -6.53 -10.73 -21.12
CA LEU A 46 -5.37 -9.96 -21.54
C LEU A 46 -4.07 -10.58 -21.01
N ARG A 47 -4.09 -11.14 -19.80
CA ARG A 47 -2.94 -11.85 -19.23
C ARG A 47 -2.48 -13.03 -20.09
N LEU A 48 -3.42 -13.75 -20.70
CA LEU A 48 -3.15 -14.91 -21.56
C LEU A 48 -2.63 -14.50 -22.94
N LEU A 49 -3.12 -13.38 -23.49
CA LEU A 49 -2.76 -12.90 -24.82
C LEU A 49 -1.46 -12.09 -24.83
N ASP A 50 -1.31 -11.17 -23.87
CA ASP A 50 -0.15 -10.30 -23.72
C ASP A 50 0.14 -10.07 -22.24
N SER A 51 0.93 -10.97 -21.68
CA SER A 51 1.34 -10.92 -20.28
C SER A 51 2.10 -9.63 -19.94
N LYS A 52 2.90 -9.07 -20.86
CA LYS A 52 3.69 -7.85 -20.58
C LYS A 52 2.78 -6.63 -20.40
N ARG A 53 1.79 -6.47 -21.28
CA ARG A 53 0.79 -5.39 -21.15
C ARG A 53 -0.08 -5.55 -19.91
N PHE A 54 -0.49 -6.77 -19.59
CA PHE A 54 -1.23 -7.05 -18.37
C PHE A 54 -0.47 -6.57 -17.13
N TRP A 55 0.80 -6.94 -16.98
CA TRP A 55 1.59 -6.54 -15.81
C TRP A 55 1.83 -5.04 -15.75
N TYR A 56 2.05 -4.37 -16.89
CA TYR A 56 2.17 -2.92 -16.91
C TYR A 56 0.88 -2.21 -16.43
N ILE A 57 -0.28 -2.64 -16.94
CA ILE A 57 -1.58 -2.09 -16.55
C ILE A 57 -1.87 -2.40 -15.08
N GLU A 58 -1.61 -3.62 -14.64
CA GLU A 58 -1.79 -4.04 -13.25
C GLU A 58 -0.93 -3.21 -12.30
N GLY A 59 0.33 -2.95 -12.63
CA GLY A 59 1.22 -2.11 -11.82
C GLY A 59 0.72 -0.68 -11.67
N ILE A 60 0.16 -0.11 -12.73
CA ILE A 60 -0.49 1.21 -12.67
C ILE A 60 -1.74 1.13 -11.79
N MET A 61 -2.72 0.28 -12.13
CA MET A 61 -3.99 0.17 -11.42
C MET A 61 -3.81 -0.11 -9.92
N TYR A 62 -2.87 -0.99 -9.60
CA TYR A 62 -2.55 -1.33 -8.23
C TYR A 62 -1.87 -0.17 -7.49
N LYS A 63 -1.01 0.62 -8.14
CA LYS A 63 -0.47 1.86 -7.57
C LYS A 63 -1.58 2.86 -7.20
N TRP A 64 -2.61 3.02 -8.04
CA TRP A 64 -3.76 3.87 -7.72
C TRP A 64 -4.56 3.32 -6.53
N LEU A 65 -4.72 2.00 -6.46
CA LEU A 65 -5.36 1.32 -5.33
C LEU A 65 -4.61 1.56 -4.01
N LEU A 66 -3.29 1.41 -4.02
CA LEU A 66 -2.44 1.65 -2.85
C LEU A 66 -2.47 3.11 -2.43
N GLY A 67 -2.51 4.05 -3.39
CA GLY A 67 -2.71 5.48 -3.12
C GLY A 67 -4.04 5.78 -2.43
N MET A 68 -5.12 5.09 -2.83
CA MET A 68 -6.41 5.18 -2.14
C MET A 68 -6.29 4.70 -0.69
N VAL A 69 -5.59 3.60 -0.43
CA VAL A 69 -5.35 3.10 0.94
C VAL A 69 -4.49 4.09 1.74
N ALA A 70 -3.41 4.61 1.15
CA ALA A 70 -2.53 5.61 1.77
C ALA A 70 -3.27 6.91 2.17
N SER A 71 -4.32 7.28 1.42
CA SER A 71 -5.10 8.49 1.68
C SER A 71 -5.76 8.53 3.07
N TRP A 72 -5.97 7.38 3.74
CA TRP A 72 -6.39 7.36 5.14
C TRP A 72 -5.37 8.10 6.01
N GLY A 73 -4.07 7.78 5.91
CA GLY A 73 -3.04 8.40 6.73
C GLY A 73 -3.11 9.93 6.65
N TRP A 74 -3.27 10.44 5.42
CA TRP A 74 -3.45 11.86 5.14
C TRP A 74 -4.75 12.42 5.75
N TYR A 75 -5.90 11.75 5.55
CA TYR A 75 -7.18 12.15 6.15
C TYR A 75 -7.15 12.14 7.69
N ALA A 76 -6.36 11.26 8.29
CA ALA A 76 -6.16 11.20 9.73
C ALA A 76 -5.24 12.32 10.25
N GLY A 77 -4.59 13.08 9.36
CA GLY A 77 -3.68 14.17 9.66
C GLY A 77 -2.24 13.71 9.95
N TYR A 78 -1.88 12.50 9.54
CA TYR A 78 -0.52 12.00 9.69
C TYR A 78 0.36 12.50 8.53
N THR A 79 1.58 12.92 8.87
CA THR A 79 2.65 13.20 7.91
C THR A 79 3.71 12.12 8.05
N VAL A 80 4.09 11.51 6.93
CA VAL A 80 5.12 10.49 6.89
C VAL A 80 6.43 11.16 6.48
N MET A 81 7.50 10.89 7.24
CA MET A 81 8.83 11.39 6.97
C MET A 81 9.76 10.19 6.76
N GLU A 82 10.39 10.14 5.60
CA GLU A 82 11.44 9.16 5.31
C GLU A 82 12.78 9.66 5.84
N TRP A 83 13.56 8.75 6.45
CA TRP A 83 14.90 9.05 6.94
C TRP A 83 15.84 7.88 6.67
N GLY A 84 17.08 8.17 6.26
CA GLY A 84 18.06 7.16 5.88
C GLY A 84 18.42 7.24 4.40
N GLU A 85 18.82 6.11 3.84
CA GLU A 85 19.17 6.00 2.42
C GLU A 85 17.93 6.04 1.53
N ASP A 86 18.07 6.63 0.35
CA ASP A 86 17.00 6.68 -0.64
C ASP A 86 16.82 5.32 -1.32
N ILE A 87 15.67 4.69 -1.04
CA ILE A 87 15.29 3.41 -1.64
C ILE A 87 15.03 3.50 -3.16
N GLU A 88 14.93 4.70 -3.74
CA GLU A 88 14.84 4.85 -5.20
C GLU A 88 16.05 4.23 -5.91
N ALA A 89 17.22 4.22 -5.26
CA ALA A 89 18.45 3.62 -5.79
C ALA A 89 18.30 2.13 -6.12
N VAL A 90 17.45 1.39 -5.39
CA VAL A 90 17.20 -0.05 -5.57
C VAL A 90 15.84 -0.35 -6.20
N SER A 91 15.10 0.67 -6.65
CA SER A 91 13.72 0.53 -7.14
C SER A 91 13.56 -0.32 -8.40
N LYS A 92 14.65 -0.50 -9.17
CA LYS A 92 14.70 -1.32 -10.39
C LYS A 92 15.29 -2.71 -10.16
N ASP A 93 15.82 -2.95 -8.97
CA ASP A 93 16.49 -4.20 -8.63
C ASP A 93 15.48 -5.20 -8.05
N GLU A 94 15.81 -6.48 -8.10
CA GLU A 94 15.06 -7.52 -7.39
C GLU A 94 15.35 -7.40 -5.89
N ALA A 95 14.58 -6.56 -5.20
CA ALA A 95 14.73 -6.28 -3.78
C ALA A 95 13.47 -6.66 -2.98
N VAL A 96 13.67 -7.05 -1.72
CA VAL A 96 12.59 -7.29 -0.75
C VAL A 96 12.72 -6.28 0.38
N MET A 97 11.71 -5.44 0.55
CA MET A 97 11.62 -4.52 1.68
C MET A 97 11.04 -5.26 2.88
N LEU A 98 11.85 -5.46 3.91
CA LEU A 98 11.41 -6.05 5.18
C LEU A 98 11.04 -4.95 6.16
N VAL A 99 9.83 -5.04 6.71
CA VAL A 99 9.30 -4.03 7.62
C VAL A 99 8.78 -4.74 8.86
N ASN A 100 9.09 -4.19 10.03
CA ASN A 100 8.49 -4.65 11.27
C ASN A 100 6.97 -4.41 11.22
N HIS A 101 6.20 -5.32 11.79
CA HIS A 101 4.75 -5.15 11.88
C HIS A 101 4.36 -4.79 13.32
N GLN A 102 3.99 -3.52 13.52
CA GLN A 102 3.57 -2.95 14.80
C GLN A 102 2.10 -2.54 14.80
N ALA A 103 1.56 -2.14 13.65
CA ALA A 103 0.19 -1.68 13.53
C ALA A 103 -0.38 -1.86 12.11
N THR A 104 -1.71 -1.88 12.00
CA THR A 104 -2.38 -1.80 10.68
C THR A 104 -2.00 -0.52 9.92
N GLY A 105 -1.65 0.55 10.64
CA GLY A 105 -1.17 1.80 10.06
C GLY A 105 0.15 1.68 9.30
N ASP A 106 0.95 0.63 9.53
CA ASP A 106 2.21 0.40 8.83
C ASP A 106 1.99 0.31 7.32
N VAL A 107 0.87 -0.29 6.89
CA VAL A 107 0.49 -0.37 5.48
C VAL A 107 0.27 1.02 4.90
N CYS A 108 -0.47 1.90 5.59
CA CYS A 108 -0.71 3.27 5.11
C CYS A 108 0.60 4.07 5.01
N THR A 109 1.46 3.95 6.01
CA THR A 109 2.77 4.62 6.02
C THR A 109 3.63 4.16 4.86
N LEU A 110 3.74 2.84 4.66
CA LEU A 110 4.51 2.27 3.55
C LEU A 110 3.95 2.68 2.19
N MET A 111 2.63 2.62 2.00
CA MET A 111 2.03 3.02 0.74
C MET A 111 2.20 4.51 0.48
N MET A 112 2.17 5.36 1.51
CA MET A 112 2.45 6.79 1.36
C MET A 112 3.90 7.05 0.92
N CYS A 113 4.88 6.37 1.53
CA CYS A 113 6.29 6.43 1.12
C CYS A 113 6.51 5.95 -0.32
N LEU A 114 5.86 4.84 -0.69
CA LEU A 114 6.06 4.21 -2.00
C LEU A 114 5.22 4.84 -3.11
N GLN A 115 4.21 5.67 -2.79
CA GLN A 115 3.28 6.22 -3.78
C GLN A 115 3.99 7.11 -4.80
N ASP A 116 4.98 7.88 -4.38
CA ASP A 116 5.74 8.76 -5.29
C ASP A 116 6.87 8.01 -6.00
N LYS A 117 7.13 6.75 -5.61
CA LYS A 117 8.14 5.89 -6.22
C LYS A 117 7.52 5.06 -7.35
N GLY A 118 8.33 4.70 -8.35
CA GLY A 118 8.00 4.12 -9.68
C GLY A 118 6.68 3.34 -9.88
N LEU A 119 6.75 2.18 -10.53
CA LEU A 119 5.59 1.28 -10.72
C LEU A 119 5.70 0.11 -9.74
N VAL A 120 4.55 -0.39 -9.28
CA VAL A 120 4.52 -1.50 -8.30
C VAL A 120 4.91 -2.84 -8.94
N SER A 121 4.76 -2.96 -10.26
CA SER A 121 5.22 -4.13 -11.00
C SER A 121 5.94 -3.71 -12.28
N HIS A 122 7.12 -4.30 -12.49
CA HIS A 122 7.88 -4.16 -13.73
C HIS A 122 7.68 -5.39 -14.62
N PRO A 123 7.32 -5.21 -15.90
CA PRO A 123 7.07 -6.32 -16.83
C PRO A 123 8.32 -7.13 -17.20
N GLU A 124 9.51 -6.65 -16.84
CA GLU A 124 10.79 -7.20 -17.28
C GLU A 124 11.40 -8.23 -16.30
N GLY A 125 10.98 -8.22 -15.03
CA GLY A 125 11.45 -9.15 -13.98
C GLY A 125 10.58 -10.39 -13.76
N ARG A 126 9.27 -10.32 -14.00
CA ARG A 126 8.34 -11.47 -13.81
C ARG A 126 8.38 -12.44 -14.99
N GLY A 127 9.35 -13.35 -14.98
CA GLY A 127 9.45 -14.45 -15.95
C GLY A 127 10.85 -15.08 -16.07
N ARG A 128 11.87 -14.50 -15.41
CA ARG A 128 13.18 -15.15 -15.32
C ARG A 128 13.10 -16.26 -14.26
N PRO A 129 13.55 -17.50 -14.55
CA PRO A 129 13.78 -18.47 -13.49
C PRO A 129 14.78 -17.88 -12.51
N GLN A 130 14.49 -17.94 -11.20
CA GLN A 130 15.44 -17.58 -10.15
C GLN A 130 16.64 -18.52 -10.28
N ARG A 131 17.66 -18.10 -11.02
CA ARG A 131 18.94 -18.81 -11.04
C ARG A 131 19.63 -18.43 -9.74
N GLY A 132 19.42 -19.25 -8.71
CA GLY A 132 20.17 -19.19 -7.47
C GLY A 132 21.62 -19.53 -7.75
N GLU A 133 22.42 -18.53 -8.13
CA GLU A 133 23.86 -18.60 -7.97
C GLU A 133 24.17 -18.31 -6.51
N VAL A 134 24.19 -19.40 -5.72
CA VAL A 134 24.86 -19.40 -4.43
C VAL A 134 26.35 -19.23 -4.73
N SER A 135 26.83 -17.98 -4.70
CA SER A 135 28.26 -17.71 -4.62
C SER A 135 28.79 -18.30 -3.33
N ARG A 136 29.46 -19.45 -3.43
CA ARG A 136 30.27 -20.05 -2.38
C ARG A 136 31.67 -19.43 -2.40
N GLU A 137 31.80 -18.16 -2.06
CA GLU A 137 33.08 -17.52 -1.65
C GLU A 137 32.65 -16.39 -0.70
N SER A 138 32.96 -16.35 0.59
CA SER A 138 34.24 -16.59 1.27
C SER A 138 34.01 -16.92 2.75
N ILE A 139 34.79 -17.88 3.25
CA ILE A 139 35.17 -18.04 4.67
C ILE A 139 36.07 -16.86 5.07
#